data_AF-A0A1J4X1P7-F1
#
_entry.id   AF-A0A1J4X1P7-F1
#
_cell.length_a   1.000
_cell.length_b   1.000
_cell.length_c   1.000
_cell.angle_alpha   90.00
_cell.angle_beta   90.00
_cell.angle_gamma   90.00
#
_symmetry.space_group_name_H-M   'P 1'
#
loop_
_entity.id
_entity.type
_entity.pdbx_description
1 polymer ?
#
loop_
_entity_poly.entity_id
_entity_poly.type
_entity_poly.pdbx_seq_one_letter_code
_entity_poly.pdbx_strand_id
1 'polypeptide(L)'
;MEKAGIQYFRYMDDVRIFAFDRPGLKRNMITLVRALRELKLNLNAKKTSIYEIEDYAKLKGVVDPKRDLLSKIDNIIRSEKDEEIDNIKQDLIELGEISMKEEGTFSGRHFHFFVRRIADLMKMNKLDKEYVISLTEKLLIRFESEHHESSLISWFLVAASLYIDSLKAEVQKWLINFICDENRNIYEWQEMWALDTIRQIGKI
;
A
#
# COMPACT_ATOMS: atom_id res chain seq x y z
N MET A 1 0.71 -20.94 -4.02
CA MET A 1 1.80 -21.88 -3.67
C MET A 1 1.31 -22.81 -2.58
N GLU A 2 0.99 -24.04 -2.96
CA GLU A 2 0.23 -25.08 -2.25
C GLU A 2 1.11 -26.07 -1.45
N LYS A 3 2.16 -25.62 -0.75
CA LYS A 3 3.08 -26.59 -0.11
C LYS A 3 2.52 -27.35 1.11
N ALA A 4 1.32 -27.01 1.60
CA ALA A 4 0.70 -27.68 2.76
C ALA A 4 -0.76 -28.14 2.54
N GLY A 5 -1.31 -28.02 1.31
CA GLY A 5 -2.75 -28.28 1.07
C GLY A 5 -3.71 -27.35 1.81
N ILE A 6 -3.20 -26.33 2.50
CA ILE A 6 -3.99 -25.31 3.20
C ILE A 6 -4.25 -24.17 2.23
N GLN A 7 -5.52 -23.86 1.99
CA GLN A 7 -5.90 -22.61 1.33
C GLN A 7 -5.78 -21.47 2.35
N TYR A 8 -4.90 -20.50 2.08
CA TYR A 8 -4.72 -19.35 2.93
C TYR A 8 -4.42 -18.09 2.12
N PHE A 9 -4.68 -16.93 2.72
CA PHE A 9 -4.26 -15.62 2.26
C PHE A 9 -3.39 -14.98 3.34
N ARG A 10 -2.29 -14.34 2.96
CA ARG A 10 -1.39 -13.65 3.90
C ARG A 10 -1.00 -12.29 3.34
N TYR A 11 -1.04 -11.27 4.18
CA TYR A 11 -0.49 -9.94 3.93
C TYR A 11 0.31 -9.51 5.17
N MET A 12 1.63 -9.36 5.04
CA MET A 12 2.53 -9.11 6.17
C MET A 12 2.37 -10.14 7.31
N ASP A 13 1.93 -9.71 8.49
CA ASP A 13 1.64 -10.52 9.67
C ASP A 13 0.19 -11.00 9.75
N ASP A 14 -0.71 -10.44 8.92
CA ASP A 14 -2.10 -10.91 8.83
C ASP A 14 -2.21 -12.17 7.98
N VAL A 15 -2.77 -13.23 8.57
CA VAL A 15 -3.00 -14.53 7.92
C VAL A 15 -4.46 -14.92 8.04
N ARG A 16 -5.04 -15.40 6.95
CA ARG A 16 -6.40 -15.93 6.87
C ARG A 16 -6.38 -17.32 6.29
N ILE A 17 -7.01 -18.26 6.98
CA ILE A 17 -7.08 -19.66 6.56
C ILE A 17 -8.51 -19.96 6.13
N PHE A 18 -8.67 -20.68 5.03
CA PHE A 18 -9.94 -21.14 4.50
C PHE A 18 -10.05 -22.65 4.62
N ALA A 19 -11.25 -23.15 4.92
CA ALA A 19 -11.59 -24.57 4.96
C ALA A 19 -13.08 -24.75 4.68
N PHE A 20 -13.46 -25.92 4.16
CA PHE A 20 -14.86 -26.27 3.88
C PHE A 20 -15.70 -26.45 5.15
N ASP A 21 -15.07 -26.83 6.26
CA ASP A 21 -15.74 -27.05 7.53
C ASP A 21 -14.88 -26.59 8.72
N ARG A 22 -15.54 -26.43 9.87
CA ARG A 22 -14.90 -26.00 11.12
C ARG A 22 -13.83 -26.99 11.63
N PRO A 23 -14.03 -28.33 11.56
CA PRO A 23 -12.98 -29.29 11.91
C PRO A 23 -11.71 -29.17 11.05
N GLY A 24 -11.85 -28.95 9.75
CA GLY A 24 -10.76 -28.70 8.81
C GLY A 24 -10.04 -27.40 9.13
N LEU A 25 -10.79 -26.33 9.42
CA LEU A 25 -10.20 -25.04 9.83
C LEU A 25 -9.35 -25.19 11.10
N LYS A 26 -9.84 -25.91 12.11
CA LYS A 26 -9.09 -26.17 13.36
C LYS A 26 -7.81 -26.96 13.10
N ARG A 27 -7.85 -27.99 12.23
CA ARG A 27 -6.66 -28.75 11.83
C ARG A 27 -5.62 -27.86 11.14
N ASN A 28 -6.06 -27.00 10.22
CA ASN A 28 -5.19 -26.04 9.54
C ASN A 28 -4.61 -25.01 10.52
N MET A 29 -5.41 -24.52 11.46
CA MET A 29 -4.96 -23.58 12.50
C MET A 29 -3.90 -24.19 13.44
N ILE A 30 -4.07 -25.44 13.87
CA ILE A 30 -3.04 -26.15 14.67
C ILE A 30 -1.73 -26.27 13.89
N THR A 31 -1.82 -26.57 12.59
CA THR A 31 -0.66 -26.66 11.70
C THR A 31 0.07 -25.31 11.62
N LEU A 32 -0.66 -24.21 11.44
CA LEU A 32 -0.08 -22.86 11.48
C LEU A 32 0.57 -22.56 12.83
N VAL A 33 -0.10 -22.85 13.95
CA VAL A 33 0.45 -22.61 15.29
C VAL A 33 1.75 -23.37 15.52
N ARG A 34 1.86 -24.62 15.07
CA ARG A 34 3.10 -25.40 15.16
C ARG A 34 4.23 -24.75 14.36
N ALA A 35 3.96 -24.37 13.11
CA ALA A 35 4.93 -23.69 12.25
C ALA A 35 5.39 -22.34 12.85
N LEU A 36 4.47 -21.55 13.41
CA LEU A 36 4.81 -20.29 14.07
C LEU A 36 5.69 -20.50 15.31
N ARG A 37 5.42 -21.54 16.10
CA ARG A 37 6.22 -21.86 17.30
C ARG A 37 7.65 -22.27 16.97
N GLU A 38 7.88 -22.98 15.87
CA GLU A 38 9.23 -23.27 15.37
C GLU A 38 10.02 -21.98 15.09
N LEU A 39 9.32 -20.92 14.68
CA LEU A 39 9.87 -19.58 14.46
C LEU A 39 9.86 -18.69 15.72
N LYS A 40 9.49 -19.24 16.89
CA LYS A 40 9.31 -18.50 18.16
C LYS A 40 8.25 -17.38 18.08
N LEU A 41 7.28 -17.52 17.18
CA LEU A 41 6.14 -16.63 17.03
C LEU A 41 4.87 -17.24 17.66
N ASN A 42 3.94 -16.37 18.07
CA ASN A 42 2.66 -16.77 18.66
C ASN A 42 1.50 -16.05 17.97
N LEU A 43 0.35 -16.72 17.87
CA LEU A 43 -0.89 -16.07 17.45
C LEU A 43 -1.45 -15.19 18.56
N ASN A 44 -1.95 -14.02 18.19
CA ASN A 44 -2.67 -13.15 19.11
C ASN A 44 -4.13 -13.63 19.23
N ALA A 45 -4.45 -14.32 20.33
CA ALA A 45 -5.79 -14.88 20.55
C ALA A 45 -6.91 -13.83 20.51
N LYS A 46 -6.65 -12.58 20.97
CA LYS A 46 -7.64 -11.49 20.93
C LYS A 46 -7.95 -11.01 19.52
N LYS A 47 -7.00 -11.14 18.59
CA LYS A 47 -7.14 -10.75 17.18
C LYS A 47 -7.53 -11.92 16.27
N THR A 48 -7.62 -13.14 16.81
CA THR A 48 -7.92 -14.34 16.02
C THR A 48 -9.41 -14.65 16.11
N SER A 49 -10.08 -14.63 14.96
CA SER A 49 -11.52 -14.88 14.85
C SER A 49 -11.81 -15.94 13.79
N ILE A 50 -12.83 -16.76 14.04
CA ILE A 50 -13.36 -17.73 13.08
C ILE A 50 -14.68 -17.17 12.54
N TYR A 51 -14.81 -17.16 11.22
CA TYR A 51 -16.01 -16.70 10.52
C TYR A 51 -16.58 -17.86 9.71
N GLU A 52 -17.90 -18.02 9.76
CA GLU A 52 -18.65 -18.95 8.90
C GLU A 52 -19.26 -18.16 7.73
N ILE A 53 -19.42 -18.78 6.56
CA ILE A 53 -19.82 -18.07 5.33
C ILE A 53 -21.25 -17.53 5.45
N GLU A 54 -22.10 -18.21 6.21
CA GLU A 54 -23.47 -17.81 6.49
C GLU A 54 -23.56 -16.48 7.26
N ASP A 55 -22.49 -16.08 7.94
CA ASP A 55 -22.36 -14.80 8.65
C ASP A 55 -21.77 -13.70 7.74
N TYR A 56 -22.34 -13.49 6.55
CA TYR A 56 -21.84 -12.52 5.57
C TYR A 56 -21.69 -11.10 6.14
N ALA A 57 -22.57 -10.70 7.07
CA ALA A 57 -22.48 -9.44 7.77
C ALA A 57 -21.17 -9.29 8.60
N LYS A 58 -20.64 -10.40 9.15
CA LYS A 58 -19.36 -10.43 9.88
C LYS A 58 -18.14 -10.55 8.96
N LEU A 59 -18.34 -10.97 7.70
CA LEU A 59 -17.31 -10.97 6.65
C LEU A 59 -17.09 -9.59 6.03
N LYS A 60 -18.02 -8.64 6.24
CA LYS A 60 -17.86 -7.24 5.86
C LYS A 60 -16.66 -6.65 6.62
N GLY A 61 -15.62 -6.20 5.89
CA GLY A 61 -14.34 -5.78 6.49
C GLY A 61 -13.27 -6.88 6.51
N VAL A 62 -13.65 -8.14 6.30
CA VAL A 62 -12.72 -9.24 6.11
C VAL A 62 -12.41 -9.34 4.62
N VAL A 63 -13.37 -9.63 3.75
CA VAL A 63 -13.10 -9.74 2.31
C VAL A 63 -13.00 -8.35 1.67
N ASP A 64 -11.93 -8.11 0.90
CA ASP A 64 -11.75 -6.85 0.18
C ASP A 64 -12.68 -6.84 -1.05
N PRO A 65 -13.67 -5.93 -1.13
CA PRO A 65 -14.60 -5.89 -2.25
C PRO A 65 -13.91 -5.50 -3.56
N LYS A 66 -12.74 -4.86 -3.52
CA LYS A 66 -11.99 -4.45 -4.71
C LYS A 66 -10.92 -5.47 -5.10
N ARG A 67 -10.86 -6.65 -4.46
CA ARG A 67 -9.80 -7.66 -4.69
C ARG A 67 -9.61 -8.03 -6.17
N ASP A 68 -10.70 -8.23 -6.89
CA ASP A 68 -10.63 -8.64 -8.30
C ASP A 68 -10.09 -7.50 -9.17
N LEU A 69 -10.50 -6.25 -8.88
CA LEU A 69 -9.95 -5.06 -9.52
C LEU A 69 -8.45 -4.91 -9.25
N LEU A 70 -8.02 -5.04 -7.98
CA LEU A 70 -6.60 -4.98 -7.61
C LEU A 70 -5.79 -6.04 -8.37
N SER A 71 -6.32 -7.27 -8.45
CA SER A 71 -5.67 -8.38 -9.14
C SER A 71 -5.59 -8.14 -10.65
N LYS A 72 -6.64 -7.58 -11.27
CA LYS A 72 -6.67 -7.17 -12.67
C LYS A 72 -5.58 -6.13 -12.96
N ILE A 73 -5.52 -5.06 -12.16
CA ILE A 73 -4.52 -3.99 -12.31
C ILE A 73 -3.10 -4.57 -12.19
N ASP A 74 -2.85 -5.39 -11.17
CA ASP A 74 -1.53 -6.01 -10.95
C ASP A 74 -1.10 -6.88 -12.14
N ASN A 75 -2.01 -7.68 -12.68
CA ASN A 75 -1.72 -8.56 -13.81
C ASN A 75 -1.43 -7.76 -15.08
N ILE A 76 -2.21 -6.72 -15.36
CA ILE A 76 -2.04 -5.87 -16.54
C ILE A 76 -0.71 -5.13 -16.49
N ILE A 77 -0.38 -4.49 -15.35
CA ILE A 77 0.90 -3.79 -15.19
C ILE A 77 2.07 -4.75 -15.36
N ARG A 78 2.00 -5.96 -14.81
CA ARG A 78 3.06 -6.98 -14.98
C ARG A 78 3.18 -7.53 -16.40
N SER A 79 2.10 -7.49 -17.18
CA SER A 79 2.13 -7.94 -18.57
C SER A 79 2.81 -6.95 -19.51
N GLU A 80 2.96 -5.70 -19.08
CA GLU A 80 3.57 -4.59 -19.84
C GLU A 80 2.95 -4.36 -21.24
N LYS A 81 1.70 -4.77 -21.43
CA LYS A 81 0.97 -4.54 -22.68
C LYS A 81 0.34 -3.15 -22.69
N ASP A 82 0.87 -2.29 -23.55
CA ASP A 82 0.48 -0.88 -23.67
C ASP A 82 -1.03 -0.65 -23.78
N GLU A 83 -1.71 -1.37 -24.68
CA GLU A 83 -3.16 -1.23 -24.88
C GLU A 83 -3.98 -1.57 -23.63
N GLU A 84 -3.54 -2.56 -22.85
CA GLU A 84 -4.23 -2.96 -21.63
C GLU A 84 -3.97 -1.97 -20.48
N ILE A 85 -2.77 -1.38 -20.44
CA ILE A 85 -2.38 -0.39 -19.41
C ILE A 85 -3.25 0.86 -19.51
N ASP A 86 -3.51 1.38 -20.70
CA ASP A 86 -4.34 2.58 -20.87
C ASP A 86 -5.77 2.36 -20.31
N ASN A 87 -6.30 1.15 -20.44
CA ASN A 87 -7.65 0.79 -19.98
C ASN A 87 -7.79 0.72 -18.45
N ILE A 88 -6.70 0.56 -17.69
CA ILE A 88 -6.76 0.48 -16.22
C ILE A 88 -6.37 1.77 -15.50
N LYS A 89 -5.85 2.78 -16.22
CA LYS A 89 -5.37 4.02 -15.60
C LYS A 89 -6.49 4.70 -14.83
N GLN A 90 -7.67 4.82 -15.44
CA GLN A 90 -8.80 5.47 -14.79
C GLN A 90 -9.26 4.71 -13.55
N ASP A 91 -9.36 3.38 -13.63
CA ASP A 91 -9.69 2.52 -12.49
C ASP A 91 -8.70 2.71 -11.33
N LEU A 92 -7.40 2.81 -11.64
CA LEU A 92 -6.34 3.01 -10.67
C LEU A 92 -6.41 4.41 -10.02
N ILE A 93 -6.65 5.45 -10.82
CA ILE A 93 -6.78 6.83 -10.34
C ILE A 93 -7.99 6.95 -9.41
N GLU A 94 -9.15 6.43 -9.82
CA GLU A 94 -10.37 6.45 -9.01
C GLU A 94 -10.19 5.68 -7.69
N LEU A 95 -9.53 4.51 -7.74
CA LEU A 95 -9.16 3.76 -6.54
C LEU A 95 -8.33 4.62 -5.58
N GLY A 96 -7.32 5.32 -6.10
CA GLY A 96 -6.47 6.23 -5.36
C GLY A 96 -7.25 7.36 -4.71
N GLU A 97 -8.08 8.07 -5.48
CA GLU A 97 -8.89 9.18 -4.99
C GLU A 97 -9.86 8.79 -3.88
N ILE A 98 -10.50 7.62 -4.02
CA ILE A 98 -11.38 7.09 -2.98
C ILE A 98 -10.56 6.75 -1.74
N SER A 99 -9.41 6.06 -1.90
CA SER A 99 -8.56 5.68 -0.76
C SER A 99 -7.94 6.86 -0.01
N MET A 100 -7.78 8.02 -0.66
CA MET A 100 -7.29 9.23 0.01
C MET A 100 -8.39 9.96 0.80
N LYS A 101 -9.67 9.74 0.49
CA LYS A 101 -10.81 10.44 1.11
C LYS A 101 -11.53 9.62 2.18
N GLU A 102 -11.59 8.30 2.01
CA GLU A 102 -12.37 7.42 2.87
C GLU A 102 -11.53 6.83 3.99
N GLU A 103 -12.07 6.82 5.21
CA GLU A 103 -11.56 5.99 6.29
C GLU A 103 -12.21 4.60 6.22
N GLY A 104 -11.42 3.54 6.35
CA GLY A 104 -11.97 2.18 6.34
C GLY A 104 -10.92 1.08 6.40
N THR A 105 -11.39 -0.15 6.68
CA THR A 105 -10.56 -1.34 6.94
C THR A 105 -9.56 -1.68 5.81
N PHE A 106 -9.82 -1.20 4.60
CA PHE A 106 -8.98 -1.43 3.41
C PHE A 106 -8.38 -0.15 2.84
N SER A 107 -8.78 1.03 3.31
CA SER A 107 -8.41 2.31 2.70
C SER A 107 -6.89 2.47 2.61
N GLY A 108 -6.17 2.27 3.73
CA GLY A 108 -4.71 2.29 3.73
C GLY A 108 -4.07 1.24 2.81
N ARG A 109 -4.66 0.05 2.63
CA ARG A 109 -4.15 -0.96 1.70
C ARG A 109 -4.36 -0.55 0.24
N HIS A 110 -5.53 0.02 -0.08
CA HIS A 110 -5.83 0.55 -1.42
C HIS A 110 -4.91 1.73 -1.75
N PHE A 111 -4.65 2.60 -0.78
CA PHE A 111 -3.71 3.71 -0.94
C PHE A 111 -2.27 3.23 -1.19
N HIS A 112 -1.77 2.29 -0.39
CA HIS A 112 -0.45 1.67 -0.62
C HIS A 112 -0.35 1.02 -2.01
N PHE A 113 -1.39 0.29 -2.42
CA PHE A 113 -1.45 -0.32 -3.74
C PHE A 113 -1.40 0.75 -4.83
N PHE A 114 -2.25 1.77 -4.72
CA PHE A 114 -2.32 2.89 -5.65
C PHE A 114 -0.96 3.58 -5.83
N VAL A 115 -0.34 4.03 -4.73
CA VAL A 115 0.94 4.74 -4.77
C VAL A 115 2.03 3.90 -5.44
N ARG A 116 2.11 2.60 -5.12
CA ARG A 116 3.09 1.69 -5.73
C ARG A 116 2.88 1.53 -7.23
N ARG A 117 1.63 1.38 -7.68
CA ARG A 117 1.32 1.19 -9.11
C ARG A 117 1.46 2.46 -9.93
N ILE A 118 1.15 3.62 -9.35
CA ILE A 118 1.44 4.90 -10.01
C ILE A 118 2.94 5.04 -10.29
N ALA A 119 3.81 4.73 -9.34
CA ALA A 119 5.26 4.78 -9.59
C ALA A 119 5.76 3.73 -10.58
N ASP A 120 5.13 2.55 -10.67
CA ASP A 120 5.44 1.60 -11.73
C ASP A 120 5.07 2.18 -13.10
N LEU A 121 3.91 2.82 -13.24
CA LEU A 121 3.52 3.50 -14.47
C LEU A 121 4.42 4.71 -14.81
N MET A 122 4.96 5.42 -13.81
CA MET A 122 6.00 6.44 -14.04
C MET A 122 7.26 5.84 -14.65
N LYS A 123 7.76 4.71 -14.12
CA LYS A 123 8.93 4.02 -14.67
C LYS A 123 8.73 3.55 -16.11
N MET A 124 7.50 3.18 -16.45
CA MET A 124 7.10 2.81 -17.82
C MET A 124 6.85 4.02 -18.73
N ASN A 125 6.97 5.25 -18.21
CA ASN A 125 6.63 6.50 -18.91
C ASN A 125 5.18 6.49 -19.46
N LYS A 126 4.24 5.95 -18.67
CA LYS A 126 2.82 5.80 -19.01
C LYS A 126 1.92 6.77 -18.26
N LEU A 127 2.44 7.75 -17.53
CA LEU A 127 1.61 8.72 -16.82
C LEU A 127 1.73 10.11 -17.41
N ASP A 128 0.60 10.81 -17.41
CA ASP A 128 0.59 12.24 -17.70
C ASP A 128 1.38 13.00 -16.62
N LYS A 129 2.21 13.96 -17.04
CA LYS A 129 3.08 14.71 -16.15
C LYS A 129 2.30 15.69 -15.29
N GLU A 130 1.26 16.32 -15.83
CA GLU A 130 0.41 17.26 -15.06
C GLU A 130 -0.30 16.51 -13.93
N TYR A 131 -0.80 15.30 -14.20
CA TYR A 131 -1.35 14.43 -13.16
C TYR A 131 -0.33 14.13 -12.05
N VAL A 132 0.91 13.75 -12.39
CA VAL A 132 1.94 13.44 -11.38
C VAL A 132 2.29 14.67 -10.54
N ILE A 133 2.36 15.85 -11.15
CA ILE A 133 2.59 17.12 -10.42
C ILE A 133 1.45 17.36 -9.42
N SER A 134 0.20 17.31 -9.87
CA SER A 134 -0.96 17.51 -8.98
C SER A 134 -1.02 16.48 -7.84
N LEU A 135 -0.69 15.22 -8.12
CA LEU A 135 -0.62 14.18 -7.10
C LEU A 135 0.52 14.42 -6.10
N THR A 136 1.67 14.90 -6.57
CA THR A 136 2.82 15.25 -5.71
C THR A 136 2.43 16.33 -4.70
N GLU A 137 1.75 17.39 -5.14
CA GLU A 137 1.26 18.45 -4.24
C GLU A 137 0.33 17.90 -3.15
N LYS A 138 -0.64 17.06 -3.53
CA LYS A 138 -1.55 16.39 -2.59
C LYS A 138 -0.80 15.51 -1.59
N LEU A 139 0.20 14.77 -2.07
CA LEU A 139 0.98 13.87 -1.23
C LEU A 139 1.97 14.60 -0.32
N LEU A 140 2.46 15.79 -0.68
CA LEU A 140 3.24 16.63 0.25
C LEU A 140 2.38 17.12 1.42
N ILE A 141 1.15 17.57 1.15
CA ILE A 141 0.20 17.95 2.21
C ILE A 141 -0.10 16.74 3.11
N ARG A 142 -0.36 15.58 2.49
CA ARG A 142 -0.62 14.33 3.22
C ARG A 142 0.60 13.83 3.97
N PHE A 143 1.82 14.07 3.47
CA PHE A 143 3.05 13.72 4.18
C PHE A 143 3.10 14.39 5.54
N GLU A 144 2.72 15.67 5.61
CA GLU A 144 2.68 16.47 6.84
C GLU A 144 1.58 15.98 7.79
N SER A 145 0.34 15.80 7.30
CA SER A 145 -0.80 15.43 8.14
C SER A 145 -0.80 13.96 8.56
N GLU A 146 -0.37 13.05 7.70
CA GLU A 146 -0.40 11.59 7.88
C GLU A 146 1.00 11.01 8.07
N HIS A 147 1.69 11.46 9.12
CA HIS A 147 3.04 11.03 9.55
C HIS A 147 3.29 9.50 9.59
N HIS A 148 2.26 8.66 9.68
CA HIS A 148 2.40 7.20 9.63
C HIS A 148 2.59 6.65 8.20
N GLU A 149 2.25 7.43 7.18
CA GLU A 149 2.42 7.09 5.76
C GLU A 149 3.70 7.68 5.13
N SER A 150 4.50 8.42 5.92
CA SER A 150 5.68 9.14 5.43
C SER A 150 6.64 8.27 4.61
N SER A 151 6.86 7.02 5.01
CA SER A 151 7.72 6.10 4.25
C SER A 151 7.22 5.81 2.82
N LEU A 152 5.91 5.60 2.66
CA LEU A 152 5.28 5.34 1.37
C LEU A 152 5.31 6.61 0.51
N ILE A 153 4.98 7.75 1.10
CA ILE A 153 4.94 9.02 0.39
C ILE A 153 6.36 9.44 -0.04
N SER A 154 7.36 9.30 0.83
CA SER A 154 8.77 9.51 0.49
C SER A 154 9.20 8.68 -0.71
N TRP A 155 8.81 7.41 -0.75
CA TRP A 155 9.08 6.54 -1.89
C TRP A 155 8.45 7.06 -3.19
N PHE A 156 7.20 7.55 -3.12
CA PHE A 156 6.55 8.21 -4.26
C PHE A 156 7.29 9.47 -4.69
N LEU A 157 7.66 10.35 -3.75
CA LEU A 157 8.31 11.63 -4.03
C LEU A 157 9.64 11.43 -4.75
N VAL A 158 10.42 10.41 -4.35
CA VAL A 158 11.63 10.00 -5.08
C VAL A 158 11.28 9.58 -6.51
N ALA A 159 10.30 8.69 -6.70
CA ALA A 159 9.90 8.22 -8.04
C ALA A 159 9.42 9.37 -8.93
N ALA A 160 8.59 10.27 -8.40
CA ALA A 160 8.08 11.45 -9.12
C ALA A 160 9.22 12.41 -9.50
N SER A 161 10.18 12.64 -8.61
CA SER A 161 11.33 13.51 -8.86
C SER A 161 12.32 12.91 -9.88
N LEU A 162 12.40 11.59 -9.98
CA LEU A 162 13.16 10.91 -11.03
C LEU A 162 12.41 10.93 -12.38
N TYR A 163 11.08 10.94 -12.34
CA TYR A 163 10.22 10.99 -13.53
C TYR A 163 10.15 12.40 -14.15
N ILE A 164 10.08 13.43 -13.30
CA ILE A 164 9.95 14.84 -13.70
C ILE A 164 11.03 15.65 -13.01
N ASP A 165 12.04 16.07 -13.78
CA ASP A 165 13.23 16.75 -13.24
C ASP A 165 12.90 18.06 -12.50
N SER A 166 11.89 18.81 -12.96
CA SER A 166 11.45 20.05 -12.30
C SER A 166 10.91 19.83 -10.88
N LEU A 167 10.39 18.64 -10.56
CA LEU A 167 9.90 18.32 -9.22
C LEU A 167 11.04 18.16 -8.20
N LYS A 168 12.28 17.88 -8.64
CA LYS A 168 13.40 17.66 -7.71
C LYS A 168 13.61 18.85 -6.78
N ALA A 169 13.75 20.04 -7.35
CA ALA A 169 14.00 21.26 -6.60
C ALA A 169 12.78 21.66 -5.75
N GLU A 170 11.57 21.47 -6.27
CA GLU A 170 10.32 21.80 -5.57
C GLU A 170 10.11 20.91 -4.35
N VAL A 171 10.24 19.59 -4.51
CA VAL A 171 10.12 18.61 -3.44
C VAL A 171 11.20 18.82 -2.38
N GLN A 172 12.45 19.03 -2.78
CA GLN A 172 13.54 19.32 -1.84
C GLN A 172 13.27 20.59 -1.04
N LYS A 173 12.87 21.68 -1.71
CA LYS A 173 12.55 22.95 -1.05
C LYS A 173 11.41 22.78 -0.05
N TRP A 174 10.36 22.06 -0.42
CA TRP A 174 9.22 21.81 0.48
C TRP A 174 9.65 21.01 1.72
N LEU A 175 10.42 19.93 1.53
CA LEU A 175 10.87 19.08 2.64
C LEU A 175 11.83 19.81 3.58
N ILE A 176 12.74 20.65 3.06
CA ILE A 176 13.62 21.49 3.88
C ILE A 176 12.79 22.47 4.71
N ASN A 177 11.82 23.14 4.09
CA ASN A 177 10.92 24.06 4.81
C ASN A 177 10.08 23.35 5.86
N PHE A 178 9.69 22.09 5.63
CA PHE A 178 9.02 21.25 6.62
C PHE A 178 9.95 20.94 7.80
N ILE A 179 11.16 20.44 7.54
CA ILE A 179 12.14 20.05 8.58
C ILE A 179 12.55 21.24 9.46
N CYS A 180 12.73 22.43 8.88
CA CYS A 180 13.16 23.62 9.60
C CYS A 180 12.04 24.32 10.40
N ASP A 181 10.79 23.88 10.28
CA ASP A 181 9.67 24.45 11.04
C ASP A 181 9.31 23.52 12.20
N GLU A 182 9.73 23.89 13.41
CA GLU A 182 9.49 23.13 14.64
C GLU A 182 7.99 22.92 14.96
N ASN A 183 7.10 23.74 14.39
CA ASN A 183 5.65 23.57 14.56
C ASN A 183 5.06 22.54 13.60
N ARG A 184 5.78 22.20 12.52
CA ARG A 184 5.36 21.23 11.50
C ARG A 184 6.11 19.91 11.65
N ASN A 185 7.42 19.95 11.87
CA ASN A 185 8.28 18.80 12.08
C ASN A 185 8.26 18.34 13.54
N ILE A 186 7.15 17.71 13.95
CA ILE A 186 6.95 17.25 15.33
C ILE A 186 7.59 15.87 15.56
N TYR A 187 7.71 15.04 14.51
CA TYR A 187 8.05 13.63 14.61
C TYR A 187 9.42 13.31 13.99
N GLU A 188 10.39 12.92 14.82
CA GLU A 188 11.76 12.57 14.37
C GLU A 188 11.78 11.49 13.28
N TRP A 189 10.89 10.50 13.32
CA TRP A 189 10.84 9.46 12.29
C TRP A 189 10.37 9.98 10.93
N GLN A 190 9.48 10.98 10.92
CA GLN A 190 9.01 11.64 9.70
C GLN A 190 10.12 12.52 9.12
N GLU A 191 10.86 13.23 9.98
CA GLU A 191 12.07 13.96 9.61
C GLU A 191 13.08 13.06 8.89
N MET A 192 13.34 11.86 9.44
CA MET A 192 14.26 10.89 8.84
C MET A 192 13.85 10.51 7.41
N TRP A 193 12.54 10.33 7.16
CA TRP A 193 12.03 10.05 5.82
C TRP A 193 12.19 11.26 4.88
N ALA A 194 11.96 12.48 5.37
CA ALA A 194 12.17 13.70 4.61
C ALA A 194 13.65 13.88 4.22
N LEU A 195 14.56 13.70 5.17
CA LEU A 195 16.02 13.76 4.95
C LEU A 195 16.49 12.70 3.95
N ASP A 196 16.04 11.45 4.10
CA ASP A 196 16.40 10.39 3.18
C ASP A 196 15.86 10.64 1.77
N THR A 197 14.65 11.22 1.65
CA THR A 197 14.06 11.64 0.37
C THR A 197 14.94 12.70 -0.31
N ILE A 198 15.31 13.77 0.40
CA ILE A 198 16.20 14.82 -0.10
C ILE A 198 17.52 14.22 -0.59
N ARG A 199 18.11 13.33 0.21
CA ARG A 199 19.37 12.63 -0.10
C ARG A 199 19.27 11.77 -1.36
N GLN A 200 18.15 11.08 -1.57
CA GLN A 200 17.95 10.23 -2.74
C GLN A 200 17.73 11.06 -4.01
N ILE A 201 16.97 12.15 -3.92
CA ILE A 201 16.70 13.05 -5.04
C ILE A 201 17.98 13.78 -5.50
N GLY A 202 18.84 14.19 -4.57
CA GLY A 202 20.06 14.94 -4.86
C GLY A 202 21.27 14.11 -5.31
N LYS A 203 21.16 12.79 -5.43
CA LYS A 203 22.27 11.87 -5.74
C LYS A 203 22.55 11.68 -7.24
N ILE A 204 22.08 12.57 -8.12
CA ILE A 204 22.27 12.49 -9.59
C ILE A 204 22.79 13.83 -10.11
#